data_AF-A0A838PXM3-F1
#
_entry.id   AF-A0A838PXM3-F1
#
_cell.length_a   1.000
_cell.length_b   1.000
_cell.length_c   1.000
_cell.angle_alpha   90.00
_cell.angle_beta   90.00
_cell.angle_gamma   90.00
#
_symmetry.space_group_name_H-M   'P 1'
#
loop_
_entity.id
_entity.type
_entity.pdbx_description
1 polymer ?
#
loop_
_entity_poly.entity_id
_entity_poly.type
_entity_poly.pdbx_seq_one_letter_code
_entity_poly.pdbx_strand_id
1 'polypeptide(L)'
;MHGDPVIAAFPAAKRSQPVVPFVGLAESMVLAAFRKGGVSLQHIRQTIPLLKAQIGTHHALAFERLHTDGAVILFDFAHRGGNDEEAAEQLSGLTRIVDGQRVFAEVVRDYLRRITYGDDGWAAELVLPYGDHEVLKIRPDRAAGRPLFVRGGAPLDDVVSRWRAGDRLADLAADYEVPTDDLEDALRAAVEVAA
;
A
#
# COMPACT_ATOMS: atom_id res chain seq x y z
N MET A 1 9.80 22.47 12.70
CA MET A 1 9.75 21.07 13.18
C MET A 1 9.93 20.16 11.99
N HIS A 2 11.07 19.48 11.87
CA HIS A 2 11.21 18.38 10.92
C HIS A 2 10.58 17.15 11.58
N GLY A 3 9.46 16.69 11.05
CA GLY A 3 8.77 15.51 11.59
C GLY A 3 9.46 14.25 11.09
N ASP A 4 9.67 13.29 11.98
CA ASP A 4 10.26 12.00 11.64
C ASP A 4 9.49 11.31 10.48
N PRO A 5 10.17 10.50 9.65
CA PRO A 5 9.50 9.73 8.61
C PRO A 5 8.41 8.83 9.19
N VAL A 6 7.25 8.82 8.53
CA VAL A 6 6.10 7.96 8.94
C VAL A 6 6.23 6.55 8.36
N ILE A 7 7.00 6.42 7.27
CA ILE A 7 7.36 5.16 6.62
C ILE A 7 8.86 4.95 6.70
N ALA A 8 9.27 3.69 6.53
CA ALA A 8 10.64 3.26 6.38
C ALA A 8 11.25 3.90 5.13
N ALA A 9 12.37 4.60 5.34
CA ALA A 9 13.20 5.14 4.28
C ALA A 9 14.67 5.13 4.74
N PHE A 10 15.57 4.90 3.80
CA PHE A 10 17.00 5.08 4.00
C PHE A 10 17.39 6.55 3.78
N PRO A 11 18.46 7.04 4.43
CA PRO A 11 19.03 8.34 4.11
C PRO A 11 19.45 8.41 2.63
N ALA A 12 19.05 9.48 1.92
CA ALA A 12 19.55 9.73 0.57
C ALA A 12 20.98 10.27 0.62
N ALA A 13 21.94 9.56 0.03
CA ALA A 13 23.31 10.08 -0.13
C ALA A 13 23.45 10.96 -1.39
N LYS A 14 22.59 10.75 -2.40
CA LYS A 14 22.57 11.51 -3.66
C LYS A 14 21.14 11.79 -4.11
N ARG A 15 20.95 12.86 -4.89
CA ARG A 15 19.68 13.15 -5.57
C ARG A 15 19.33 11.98 -6.50
N SER A 16 18.06 11.56 -6.49
CA SER A 16 17.54 10.43 -7.29
C SER A 16 18.03 9.03 -6.89
N GLN A 17 18.61 8.87 -5.70
CA GLN A 17 18.87 7.53 -5.14
C GLN A 17 17.55 6.91 -4.63
N PRO A 18 17.27 5.62 -4.91
CA PRO A 18 16.16 4.92 -4.28
C PRO A 18 16.34 4.90 -2.75
N VAL A 19 15.34 5.40 -2.03
CA VAL A 19 15.37 5.49 -0.55
C VAL A 19 14.29 4.69 0.14
N VAL A 20 13.23 4.28 -0.57
CA VAL A 20 12.12 3.54 0.05
C VAL A 20 12.32 2.04 -0.20
N PRO A 21 12.62 1.23 0.84
CA PRO A 21 12.61 -0.22 0.70
C PRO A 21 11.18 -0.75 0.50
N PHE A 22 11.05 -2.02 0.10
CA PHE A 22 9.73 -2.65 -0.09
C PHE A 22 8.83 -2.56 1.14
N VAL A 23 9.37 -2.75 2.35
CA VAL A 23 8.62 -2.57 3.60
C VAL A 23 8.05 -1.15 3.71
N GLY A 24 8.79 -0.13 3.29
CA GLY A 24 8.31 1.26 3.25
C GLY A 24 7.20 1.49 2.22
N LEU A 25 7.24 0.78 1.09
CA LEU A 25 6.14 0.77 0.12
C LEU A 25 4.87 0.14 0.72
N ALA A 26 5.00 -1.00 1.41
CA ALA A 26 3.88 -1.64 2.10
C ALA A 26 3.28 -0.73 3.19
N GLU A 27 4.12 -0.11 4.02
CA GLU A 27 3.67 0.88 5.00
C GLU A 27 2.97 2.07 4.33
N SER A 28 3.46 2.54 3.18
CA SER A 28 2.86 3.65 2.44
C SER A 28 1.46 3.32 1.92
N MET A 29 1.20 2.07 1.53
CA MET A 29 -0.14 1.62 1.13
C MET A 29 -1.13 1.70 2.28
N VAL A 30 -0.72 1.27 3.48
CA VAL A 30 -1.56 1.39 4.68
C VAL A 30 -1.82 2.85 5.02
N LEU A 31 -0.81 3.71 4.93
CA LEU A 31 -1.01 5.15 5.13
C LEU A 31 -1.98 5.74 4.12
N ALA A 32 -1.87 5.36 2.84
CA ALA A 32 -2.81 5.78 1.81
C ALA A 32 -4.24 5.32 2.13
N ALA A 33 -4.40 4.11 2.67
CA ALA A 33 -5.69 3.57 3.12
C ALA A 33 -6.29 4.42 4.25
N PHE A 34 -5.51 4.75 5.29
CA PHE A 34 -5.98 5.58 6.40
C PHE A 34 -6.35 6.99 5.95
N ARG A 35 -5.57 7.57 5.04
CA ARG A 35 -5.89 8.88 4.44
C ARG A 35 -7.18 8.83 3.64
N LYS A 36 -7.38 7.79 2.83
CA LYS A 36 -8.63 7.60 2.07
C LYS A 36 -9.82 7.34 2.99
N GLY A 37 -9.58 6.75 4.15
CA GLY A 37 -10.55 6.63 5.25
C GLY A 37 -10.82 7.92 6.03
N GLY A 38 -10.23 9.06 5.62
CA GLY A 38 -10.53 10.38 6.19
C GLY A 38 -9.61 10.84 7.32
N VAL A 39 -8.58 10.07 7.68
CA VAL A 39 -7.67 10.46 8.75
C VAL A 39 -6.63 11.47 8.26
N SER A 40 -6.46 12.56 8.99
CA SER A 40 -5.48 13.59 8.68
C SER A 40 -4.05 13.04 8.78
N LEU A 41 -3.10 13.63 8.04
CA LEU A 41 -1.68 13.27 8.15
C LEU A 41 -1.11 13.52 9.55
N GLN A 42 -1.67 14.49 10.28
CA GLN A 42 -1.29 14.79 11.66
C GLN A 42 -1.69 13.66 12.59
N HIS A 43 -2.95 13.21 12.54
CA HIS A 43 -3.44 12.11 13.37
C HIS A 43 -2.80 10.78 13.01
N ILE A 44 -2.53 10.55 11.72
CA ILE A 44 -1.70 9.42 11.28
C ILE A 44 -0.35 9.46 11.99
N ARG A 45 0.38 10.59 11.95
CA ARG A 45 1.70 10.71 12.60
C ARG A 45 1.67 10.40 14.10
N GLN A 46 0.60 10.77 14.79
CA GLN A 46 0.43 10.50 16.22
C GLN A 46 0.04 9.04 16.50
N THR A 47 -0.69 8.41 15.59
CA THR A 47 -1.21 7.04 15.75
C THR A 47 -0.16 5.97 15.46
N ILE A 48 0.73 6.20 14.49
CA ILE A 48 1.72 5.22 14.04
C ILE A 48 2.64 4.71 15.18
N PRO A 49 3.23 5.57 16.04
CA PRO A 49 4.03 5.09 17.17
C PRO A 49 3.28 4.14 18.10
N LEU A 50 1.98 4.33 18.27
CA LEU A 50 1.14 3.49 19.13
C LEU A 50 0.88 2.12 18.51
N LEU A 51 0.58 2.09 17.20
CA LEU A 51 0.49 0.84 16.45
C LEU A 51 1.81 0.06 16.54
N LYS A 52 2.96 0.74 16.38
CA LYS A 52 4.29 0.13 16.53
C LYS A 52 4.51 -0.47 17.92
N ALA A 53 4.12 0.24 18.97
CA ALA A 53 4.25 -0.23 20.35
C ALA A 53 3.36 -1.44 20.66
N GLN A 54 2.09 -1.43 20.24
CA GLN A 54 1.13 -2.50 20.52
C GLN A 54 1.39 -3.77 19.69
N ILE A 55 1.74 -3.59 18.41
CA ILE A 55 2.07 -4.70 17.51
C ILE A 55 3.46 -5.28 17.85
N GLY A 56 4.36 -4.46 18.41
CA GLY A 56 5.67 -4.89 18.91
C GLY A 56 6.77 -4.89 17.85
N THR A 57 6.64 -4.07 16.80
CA THR A 57 7.64 -3.98 15.73
C THR A 57 7.74 -2.58 15.14
N HIS A 58 8.93 -2.21 14.67
CA HIS A 58 9.17 -0.90 14.07
C HIS A 58 8.41 -0.73 12.74
N HIS A 59 8.11 -1.82 12.04
CA HIS A 59 7.43 -1.83 10.75
C HIS A 59 6.00 -2.35 10.84
N ALA A 60 5.29 -1.94 11.89
CA ALA A 60 3.98 -2.50 12.22
C ALA A 60 2.97 -2.43 11.07
N LEU A 61 3.05 -1.43 10.18
CA LEU A 61 2.10 -1.33 9.07
C LEU A 61 2.34 -2.34 7.94
N ALA A 62 3.54 -2.90 7.85
CA ALA A 62 3.87 -3.94 6.88
C ALA A 62 3.76 -5.35 7.46
N PHE A 63 3.32 -5.48 8.72
CA PHE A 63 3.24 -6.75 9.43
C PHE A 63 1.80 -7.26 9.47
N GLU A 64 1.60 -8.56 9.28
CA GLU A 64 0.27 -9.20 9.15
C GLU A 64 -0.63 -8.91 10.35
N ARG A 65 -0.05 -8.83 11.54
CA ARG A 65 -0.77 -8.53 12.78
C ARG A 65 -1.52 -7.19 12.76
N LEU A 66 -1.12 -6.24 11.90
CA LEU A 66 -1.92 -5.04 11.68
C LEU A 66 -3.30 -5.40 11.10
N HIS A 67 -3.37 -6.33 10.14
CA HIS A 67 -4.62 -6.74 9.51
C HIS A 67 -5.58 -7.39 10.51
N THR A 68 -5.06 -8.18 11.45
CA THR A 68 -5.88 -8.90 12.43
C THR A 68 -6.25 -8.05 13.65
N ASP A 69 -5.28 -7.33 14.21
CA ASP A 69 -5.43 -6.68 15.52
C ASP A 69 -5.59 -5.16 15.40
N GLY A 70 -5.21 -4.58 14.27
CA GLY A 70 -5.11 -3.13 14.09
C GLY A 70 -6.43 -2.39 14.31
N ALA A 71 -7.56 -2.96 13.90
CA ALA A 71 -8.87 -2.35 14.12
C ALA A 71 -9.22 -2.25 15.62
N VAL A 72 -8.92 -3.28 16.40
CA VAL A 72 -9.13 -3.28 17.86
C VAL A 72 -8.20 -2.25 18.52
N ILE A 73 -6.92 -2.24 18.13
CA ILE A 73 -5.93 -1.30 18.68
C ILE A 73 -6.33 0.15 18.41
N LEU A 74 -6.76 0.48 17.19
CA LEU A 74 -7.21 1.82 16.83
C LEU A 74 -8.47 2.24 17.59
N PHE A 75 -9.44 1.33 17.72
CA PHE A 75 -10.66 1.57 18.48
C PHE A 75 -10.36 1.86 19.95
N ASP A 76 -9.54 1.00 20.59
CA ASP A 76 -9.11 1.19 21.98
C ASP A 76 -8.40 2.54 22.16
N PHE A 77 -7.55 2.94 21.21
CA PHE A 77 -6.87 4.22 21.28
C PHE A 77 -7.84 5.40 21.17
N ALA A 78 -8.77 5.38 20.22
CA ALA A 78 -9.78 6.42 20.07
C ALA A 78 -10.62 6.64 21.34
N HIS A 79 -10.81 5.60 22.15
CA HIS A 79 -11.63 5.66 23.36
C HIS A 79 -10.84 5.87 24.66
N ARG A 80 -9.51 5.61 24.66
CA ARG A 80 -8.62 5.80 25.81
C ARG A 80 -7.77 7.07 25.72
N GLY A 81 -7.73 7.72 24.56
CA GLY A 81 -6.74 8.74 24.17
C GLY A 81 -6.88 10.15 24.76
N GLY A 82 -7.89 10.45 25.58
CA GLY A 82 -8.07 11.80 26.15
C GLY A 82 -8.66 12.82 25.16
N ASN A 83 -8.76 14.08 25.62
CA ASN A 83 -9.63 15.18 25.14
C ASN A 83 -9.58 15.61 23.64
N ASP A 84 -8.96 14.84 22.75
CA ASP A 84 -8.96 15.11 21.31
C ASP A 84 -10.11 14.36 20.63
N GLU A 85 -11.30 14.96 20.74
CA GLU A 85 -12.54 14.42 20.15
C GLU A 85 -12.44 14.25 18.63
N GLU A 86 -11.70 15.13 17.95
CA GLU A 86 -11.49 15.07 16.50
C GLU A 86 -10.65 13.86 16.10
N ALA A 87 -9.54 13.59 16.82
CA ALA A 87 -8.74 12.40 16.61
C ALA A 87 -9.55 11.12 16.87
N ALA A 88 -10.35 11.11 17.94
CA ALA A 88 -11.21 9.98 18.29
C ALA A 88 -12.25 9.70 17.20
N GLU A 89 -12.87 10.74 16.63
CA GLU A 89 -13.84 10.62 15.54
C GLU A 89 -13.19 10.07 14.27
N GLN A 90 -12.07 10.65 13.83
CA GLN A 90 -11.37 10.21 12.62
C GLN A 90 -10.90 8.75 12.72
N LEU A 91 -10.34 8.35 13.87
CA LEU A 91 -9.87 6.98 14.08
C LEU A 91 -11.02 5.99 14.25
N SER A 92 -12.12 6.40 14.88
CA SER A 92 -13.34 5.59 14.95
C SER A 92 -13.88 5.32 13.56
N GLY A 93 -13.81 6.30 12.65
CA GLY A 93 -14.18 6.16 11.23
C GLY A 93 -13.36 5.12 10.45
N LEU A 94 -12.17 4.74 10.94
CA LEU A 94 -11.38 3.65 10.35
C LEU A 94 -11.86 2.25 10.77
N THR A 95 -12.81 2.15 11.70
CA THR A 95 -13.26 0.88 12.26
C THR A 95 -14.78 0.75 12.20
N ARG A 96 -15.28 -0.48 12.18
CA ARG A 96 -16.71 -0.78 12.26
C ARG A 96 -16.94 -2.06 13.06
N ILE A 97 -18.19 -2.28 13.48
CA ILE A 97 -18.62 -3.50 14.15
C ILE A 97 -19.26 -4.43 13.11
N VAL A 98 -18.74 -5.64 12.99
CA VAL A 98 -19.35 -6.71 12.18
C VAL A 98 -19.39 -7.96 13.07
N ASP A 99 -20.58 -8.54 13.24
CA ASP A 99 -20.79 -9.74 14.07
C ASP A 99 -20.19 -9.63 15.49
N GLY A 100 -20.28 -8.45 16.09
CA GLY A 100 -19.74 -8.16 17.43
C GLY A 100 -18.23 -7.94 17.49
N GLN A 101 -17.49 -8.11 16.39
CA GLN A 101 -16.05 -7.88 16.30
C GLN A 101 -15.74 -6.50 15.71
N ARG A 102 -14.66 -5.87 16.20
CA ARG A 102 -14.11 -4.65 15.61
C ARG A 102 -13.27 -5.04 14.40
N VAL A 103 -13.65 -4.52 13.24
CA VAL A 103 -12.94 -4.72 11.97
C VAL A 103 -12.64 -3.36 11.34
N PHE A 104 -11.69 -3.30 10.43
CA PHE A 104 -11.45 -2.09 9.66
C PHE A 104 -12.68 -1.71 8.81
N ALA A 105 -12.86 -0.41 8.59
CA ALA A 105 -13.80 0.12 7.62
C ALA A 105 -13.47 -0.43 6.22
N GLU A 106 -14.48 -0.50 5.36
CA GLU A 106 -14.38 -1.15 4.04
C GLU A 106 -13.26 -0.57 3.17
N VAL A 107 -13.19 0.77 3.12
CA VAL A 107 -12.14 1.50 2.41
C VAL A 107 -10.73 1.10 2.84
N VAL A 108 -10.51 0.81 4.12
CA VAL A 108 -9.21 0.37 4.63
C VAL A 108 -9.00 -1.11 4.29
N ARG A 109 -10.01 -1.95 4.51
CA ARG A 109 -9.94 -3.39 4.20
C ARG A 109 -9.59 -3.66 2.75
N ASP A 110 -10.14 -2.88 1.83
CA ASP A 110 -9.85 -3.06 0.41
C ASP A 110 -8.38 -2.79 0.09
N TYR A 111 -7.75 -1.83 0.76
CA TYR A 111 -6.31 -1.63 0.62
C TYR A 111 -5.50 -2.73 1.28
N LEU A 112 -5.89 -3.18 2.48
CA LEU A 112 -5.14 -4.22 3.18
C LEU A 112 -5.23 -5.58 2.46
N ARG A 113 -6.35 -5.88 1.79
CA ARG A 113 -6.51 -7.08 0.94
C ARG A 113 -5.51 -7.15 -0.22
N ARG A 114 -4.95 -6.01 -0.63
CA ARG A 114 -3.93 -5.94 -1.68
C ARG A 114 -2.53 -6.30 -1.17
N ILE A 115 -2.37 -6.60 0.12
CA ILE A 115 -1.11 -7.02 0.72
C ILE A 115 -1.19 -8.52 0.99
N THR A 116 -0.29 -9.28 0.36
CA THR A 116 -0.07 -10.68 0.74
C THR A 116 1.11 -10.75 1.68
N TYR A 117 0.94 -11.46 2.79
CA TYR A 117 1.96 -11.69 3.80
C TYR A 117 2.65 -13.04 3.56
N GLY A 118 3.97 -13.10 3.83
CA GLY A 118 4.74 -14.34 3.82
C GLY A 118 4.61 -15.11 5.12
N ASP A 119 5.22 -16.30 5.18
CA ASP A 119 5.19 -17.18 6.36
C ASP A 119 5.87 -16.56 7.61
N ASP A 120 6.69 -15.52 7.40
CA ASP A 120 7.33 -14.74 8.45
C ASP A 120 6.46 -13.60 8.99
N GLY A 121 5.22 -13.47 8.48
CA GLY A 121 4.25 -12.43 8.82
C GLY A 121 4.52 -11.07 8.18
N TRP A 122 5.54 -10.94 7.33
CA TRP A 122 5.88 -9.70 6.65
C TRP A 122 5.20 -9.60 5.29
N ALA A 123 4.87 -8.38 4.86
CA ALA A 123 4.42 -8.15 3.50
C ALA A 123 5.43 -8.74 2.50
N ALA A 124 4.94 -9.52 1.54
CA ALA A 124 5.73 -10.23 0.55
C ALA A 124 5.29 -9.91 -0.89
N GLU A 125 4.03 -9.52 -1.09
CA GLU A 125 3.50 -9.08 -2.39
C GLU A 125 2.51 -7.94 -2.17
N LEU A 126 2.58 -6.92 -3.03
CA LEU A 126 1.65 -5.79 -3.04
C LEU A 126 0.97 -5.73 -4.41
N VAL A 127 -0.35 -5.81 -4.44
CA VAL A 127 -1.14 -5.44 -5.62
C VAL A 127 -1.33 -3.93 -5.60
N LEU A 128 -0.90 -3.27 -6.66
CA LEU A 128 -0.96 -1.81 -6.74
C LEU A 128 -2.41 -1.37 -6.95
N PRO A 129 -2.88 -0.32 -6.25
CA PRO A 129 -4.27 0.13 -6.33
C PRO A 129 -4.54 0.94 -7.61
N TYR A 130 -4.32 0.33 -8.78
CA TYR A 130 -4.67 0.89 -10.09
C TYR A 130 -6.09 0.47 -10.46
N GLY A 131 -7.02 1.43 -10.44
CA GLY A 131 -8.41 1.17 -10.80
C GLY A 131 -9.08 0.09 -9.92
N ASP A 132 -10.07 -0.57 -10.52
CA ASP A 132 -10.91 -1.56 -9.84
C ASP A 132 -10.42 -3.02 -10.02
N HIS A 133 -9.44 -3.24 -10.89
CA HIS A 133 -8.89 -4.57 -11.20
C HIS A 133 -7.43 -4.73 -10.76
N GLU A 134 -7.02 -5.96 -10.47
CA GLU A 134 -5.65 -6.28 -10.05
C GLU A 134 -4.74 -6.37 -11.28
N VAL A 135 -4.19 -5.24 -11.71
CA VAL A 135 -3.39 -5.16 -12.94
C VAL A 135 -1.91 -5.40 -12.67
N LEU A 136 -1.35 -4.69 -11.68
CA LEU A 136 0.07 -4.71 -11.37
C LEU A 136 0.33 -5.13 -9.93
N LYS A 137 1.43 -5.84 -9.74
CA LYS A 137 1.93 -6.24 -8.43
C LYS A 137 3.42 -6.01 -8.29
N ILE A 138 3.87 -5.87 -7.05
CA ILE A 138 5.28 -5.78 -6.69
C ILE A 138 5.62 -6.93 -5.76
N ARG A 139 6.72 -7.61 -6.05
CA ARG A 139 7.37 -8.52 -5.11
C ARG A 139 8.86 -8.21 -5.00
N PRO A 140 9.45 -8.15 -3.80
CA PRO A 140 10.87 -7.83 -3.64
C PRO A 140 11.78 -8.96 -4.15
N ASP A 141 11.29 -10.20 -4.21
CA ASP A 141 12.03 -11.40 -4.66
C ASP A 141 11.98 -11.61 -6.18
N ARG A 142 11.19 -10.82 -6.94
CA ARG A 142 11.04 -10.95 -8.39
C ARG A 142 11.34 -9.64 -9.10
N ALA A 143 11.96 -9.73 -10.28
CA ALA A 143 12.27 -8.59 -11.15
C ALA A 143 12.90 -7.39 -10.44
N ALA A 144 13.67 -7.63 -9.36
CA ALA A 144 14.25 -6.62 -8.49
C ALA A 144 13.24 -5.62 -7.89
N GLY A 145 12.01 -6.06 -7.60
CA GLY A 145 10.96 -5.21 -7.05
C GLY A 145 10.31 -4.27 -8.06
N ARG A 146 10.56 -4.44 -9.36
CA ARG A 146 9.84 -3.70 -10.40
C ARG A 146 8.38 -4.16 -10.47
N PRO A 147 7.42 -3.27 -10.81
CA PRO A 147 6.04 -3.65 -11.06
C PRO A 147 5.94 -4.72 -12.16
N LEU A 148 5.18 -5.77 -11.87
CA LEU A 148 4.88 -6.88 -12.76
C LEU A 148 3.39 -6.91 -13.04
N PHE A 149 2.98 -7.26 -14.25
CA PHE A 149 1.58 -7.60 -14.51
C PHE A 149 1.18 -8.83 -13.69
N VAL A 150 0.00 -8.78 -13.08
CA VAL A 150 -0.55 -9.90 -12.30
C VAL A 150 -0.75 -11.11 -13.21
N ARG A 151 -1.23 -10.87 -14.43
CA ARG A 151 -1.32 -11.84 -15.52
C ARG A 151 -0.02 -11.81 -16.34
N GLY A 152 0.46 -12.95 -16.82
CA GLY A 152 1.69 -13.05 -17.63
C GLY A 152 3.01 -12.80 -16.87
N GLY A 153 3.01 -11.97 -15.82
CA GLY A 153 4.20 -11.70 -15.02
C GLY A 153 5.24 -10.81 -15.70
N ALA A 154 4.87 -10.15 -16.80
CA ALA A 154 5.75 -9.26 -17.54
C ALA A 154 6.12 -8.02 -16.71
N PRO A 155 7.39 -7.56 -16.73
CA PRO A 155 7.74 -6.27 -16.14
C PRO A 155 7.08 -5.11 -16.89
N LEU A 156 6.49 -4.17 -16.15
CA LEU A 156 5.83 -3.00 -16.71
C LEU A 156 6.76 -2.21 -17.64
N ASP A 157 8.01 -1.99 -17.21
CA ASP A 157 8.98 -1.21 -17.98
C ASP A 157 9.31 -1.84 -19.35
N ASP A 158 9.30 -3.18 -19.43
CA ASP A 158 9.60 -3.90 -20.67
C ASP A 158 8.44 -3.71 -21.67
N VAL A 159 7.20 -3.81 -21.19
CA VAL A 159 5.98 -3.53 -21.97
C VAL A 159 5.95 -2.07 -22.43
N VAL A 160 6.18 -1.12 -21.50
CA VAL A 160 6.22 0.32 -21.80
C VAL A 160 7.30 0.63 -22.83
N SER A 161 8.48 0.00 -22.72
CA SER A 161 9.57 0.22 -23.67
C SER A 161 9.21 -0.25 -25.08
N ARG A 162 8.58 -1.42 -25.23
CA ARG A 162 8.17 -1.92 -26.56
C ARG A 162 7.01 -1.12 -27.14
N TRP A 163 6.03 -0.75 -26.32
CA TRP A 163 4.94 0.12 -26.76
C TRP A 163 5.47 1.48 -27.27
N ARG A 164 6.41 2.10 -26.56
CA ARG A 164 7.09 3.34 -27.01
C ARG A 164 7.91 3.15 -28.29
N ALA A 165 8.37 1.94 -28.58
CA ALA A 165 9.06 1.61 -29.83
C ALA A 165 8.09 1.43 -31.02
N GLY A 166 6.78 1.43 -30.78
CA GLY A 166 5.74 1.38 -31.81
C GLY A 166 5.02 0.04 -31.93
N ASP A 167 5.28 -0.92 -31.04
CA ASP A 167 4.57 -2.21 -31.04
C ASP A 167 3.07 -2.01 -30.74
N ARG A 168 2.21 -2.77 -31.43
CA ARG A 168 0.76 -2.69 -31.22
C ARG A 168 0.37 -3.42 -29.93
N LEU A 169 -0.63 -2.90 -29.23
CA LEU A 169 -1.13 -3.52 -27.98
C LEU A 169 -1.54 -4.98 -28.15
N ALA A 170 -2.15 -5.34 -29.28
CA ALA A 170 -2.54 -6.73 -29.57
C ALA A 170 -1.33 -7.68 -29.65
N ASP A 171 -0.21 -7.20 -30.22
CA ASP A 171 1.01 -8.00 -30.31
C ASP A 171 1.67 -8.13 -28.93
N LEU A 172 1.69 -7.05 -28.15
CA LEU A 172 2.20 -7.07 -26.76
C LEU A 172 1.37 -7.97 -25.85
N ALA A 173 0.04 -7.94 -25.97
CA ALA A 173 -0.87 -8.79 -25.22
C ALA A 173 -0.61 -10.27 -25.49
N ALA A 174 -0.40 -10.63 -26.76
CA ALA A 174 -0.07 -11.99 -27.15
C ALA A 174 1.33 -12.41 -26.65
N ASP A 175 2.34 -11.56 -26.84
CA ASP A 175 3.73 -11.88 -26.49
C ASP A 175 3.95 -12.04 -24.99
N TYR A 176 3.32 -11.19 -24.18
CA TYR A 176 3.47 -11.19 -22.73
C TYR A 176 2.38 -11.98 -22.00
N GLU A 177 1.41 -12.54 -22.72
CA GLU A 177 0.24 -13.24 -22.17
C GLU A 177 -0.54 -12.38 -21.15
N VAL A 178 -0.63 -11.08 -21.43
CA VAL A 178 -1.35 -10.08 -20.62
C VAL A 178 -2.62 -9.66 -21.35
N PRO A 179 -3.80 -9.64 -20.69
CA PRO A 179 -5.01 -9.10 -21.28
C PRO A 179 -4.81 -7.68 -21.81
N THR A 180 -5.41 -7.37 -22.96
CA THR A 180 -5.29 -6.03 -23.55
C THR A 180 -5.80 -4.93 -22.62
N ASP A 181 -6.91 -5.19 -21.90
CA ASP A 181 -7.47 -4.25 -20.92
C ASP A 181 -6.47 -3.92 -19.79
N ASP A 182 -5.77 -4.94 -19.28
CA ASP A 182 -4.72 -4.77 -18.25
C ASP A 182 -3.57 -3.89 -18.79
N LEU A 183 -3.16 -4.10 -20.05
CA LEU A 183 -2.13 -3.27 -20.69
C LEU A 183 -2.59 -1.81 -20.82
N GLU A 184 -3.83 -1.58 -21.27
CA GLU A 184 -4.38 -0.23 -21.44
C GLU A 184 -4.47 0.51 -20.11
N ASP A 185 -4.95 -0.15 -19.05
CA ASP A 185 -5.06 0.46 -17.72
C ASP A 185 -3.68 0.78 -17.12
N ALA A 186 -2.72 -0.13 -17.25
CA ALA A 186 -1.35 0.11 -16.79
C ALA A 186 -0.68 1.27 -17.55
N LEU A 187 -0.86 1.34 -18.87
CA LEU A 187 -0.30 2.41 -19.70
C LEU A 187 -0.96 3.76 -19.40
N ARG A 188 -2.28 3.80 -19.19
CA ARG A 188 -3.00 5.02 -18.77
C ARG A 188 -2.43 5.57 -17.46
N ALA A 189 -2.27 4.72 -16.46
CA ALA A 189 -1.70 5.10 -15.17
C ALA A 189 -0.24 5.57 -15.30
N ALA A 190 0.57 4.89 -16.13
CA ALA A 190 1.97 5.27 -16.36
C ALA A 190 2.12 6.66 -17.02
N VAL A 191 1.17 7.05 -17.88
CA VAL A 191 1.13 8.38 -18.50
C VAL A 191 0.73 9.46 -17.49
N GLU A 192 -0.26 9.19 -16.62
CA GLU A 192 -0.70 10.14 -15.58
C GLU A 192 0.38 10.46 -14.55
N VAL A 193 1.23 9.49 -14.20
CA VAL A 193 2.33 9.68 -13.23
C VAL A 193 3.50 10.47 -13.84
N ALA A 194 3.63 10.49 -15.18
CA ALA A 194 4.70 11.19 -15.88
C ALA A 194 4.35 12.64 -16.29
N ALA A 195 3.09 13.05 -16.14
CA ALA A 195 2.58 14.39 -16.45
C ALA A 195 2.60 15.31 -15.22
#